data_AF-A0ABD5T8G9-F1
#
_entry.id   AF-A0ABD5T8G9-F1
#
_cell.length_a   1.000
_cell.length_b   1.000
_cell.length_c   1.000
_cell.angle_alpha   90.00
_cell.angle_beta   90.00
_cell.angle_gamma   90.00
#
_symmetry.space_group_name_H-M   'P 1'
#
loop_
_entity.id
_entity.type
_entity.pdbx_description
1 polymer ?
#
loop_
_entity_poly.entity_id
_entity_poly.type
_entity_poly.pdbx_seq_one_letter_code
_entity_poly.pdbx_strand_id
1 'polypeptide(L)'
;MAVERDGFLSLRSLSYVNELLGGEQELDRDSVSYTQLSQEVSAAFADFARLAMVNDLDLLQLWATGSNTAALSKSVDDMNNNQFQEWLAAIGLGRTLRMYDDALHTEFEDEFNDRLQKLIEVANEELDDGELTG
;
A
#
# COMPACT_ATOMS: atom_id res chain seq x y z
N MET A 1 -14.05 5.33 22.81
CA MET A 1 -13.72 4.28 21.84
C MET A 1 -12.52 4.77 21.07
N ALA A 2 -11.36 4.12 21.20
CA ALA A 2 -10.21 4.45 20.38
C ALA A 2 -10.56 4.05 18.94
N VAL A 3 -10.54 5.01 18.02
CA VAL A 3 -10.52 4.70 16.60
C VAL A 3 -9.18 4.00 16.37
N GLU A 4 -9.17 2.71 16.09
CA GLU A 4 -7.99 2.03 15.58
C GLU A 4 -7.56 2.80 14.33
N ARG A 5 -6.38 3.42 14.41
CA ARG A 5 -5.83 4.22 13.32
C ARG A 5 -4.92 3.30 12.51
N ASP A 6 -5.37 2.95 11.32
CA ASP A 6 -4.54 2.22 10.37
C ASP A 6 -3.56 3.17 9.67
N GLY A 7 -2.29 2.77 9.57
CA GLY A 7 -1.24 3.50 8.85
C GLY A 7 -0.32 4.40 9.68
N PHE A 8 0.80 4.84 9.08
CA PHE A 8 1.90 5.54 9.77
C PHE A 8 1.69 7.06 9.92
N LEU A 9 0.84 7.68 9.09
CA LEU A 9 0.60 9.13 9.09
C LEU A 9 -0.17 9.61 10.32
N SER A 10 0.31 10.67 10.97
CA SER A 10 -0.43 11.31 12.06
C SER A 10 -1.75 11.94 11.57
N LEU A 11 -2.68 12.18 12.50
CA LEU A 11 -3.94 12.88 12.18
C LEU A 11 -3.70 14.25 11.52
N ARG A 12 -2.60 14.92 11.89
CA ARG A 12 -2.22 16.20 11.31
C ARG A 12 -1.80 16.05 9.85
N SER A 13 -0.92 15.08 9.55
CA SER A 13 -0.50 14.79 8.19
C SER A 13 -1.67 14.31 7.33
N LEU A 14 -2.58 13.51 7.87
CA LEU A 14 -3.79 13.08 7.18
C LEU A 14 -4.73 14.25 6.85
N SER A 15 -4.97 15.16 7.80
CA SER A 15 -5.76 16.38 7.53
C SER A 15 -5.17 17.18 6.39
N TYR A 16 -3.85 17.42 6.46
CA TYR A 16 -3.14 18.16 5.42
C TYR A 16 -3.23 17.48 4.05
N VAL A 17 -3.07 16.15 3.97
CA VAL A 17 -3.24 15.39 2.72
C VAL A 17 -4.68 15.47 2.20
N ASN A 18 -5.68 15.38 3.08
CA ASN A 18 -7.08 15.48 2.67
C ASN A 18 -7.42 16.88 2.12
N GLU A 19 -6.90 17.93 2.75
CA GLU A 19 -7.06 19.32 2.28
C GLU A 19 -6.40 19.52 0.90
N LEU A 20 -5.21 18.92 0.67
CA LEU A 20 -4.56 18.92 -0.65
C LEU A 20 -5.38 18.18 -1.71
N LEU A 21 -5.92 17.00 -1.38
CA LEU A 21 -6.74 16.20 -2.29
C LEU A 21 -8.10 16.86 -2.59
N GLY A 22 -8.67 17.56 -1.61
CA GLY A 22 -9.90 18.34 -1.75
C GLY A 22 -9.73 19.66 -2.53
N GLY A 23 -8.48 20.08 -2.80
CA GLY A 23 -8.18 21.36 -3.42
C GLY A 23 -8.42 22.56 -2.49
N GLU A 24 -8.58 22.31 -1.18
CA GLU A 24 -8.76 23.35 -0.15
C GLU A 24 -7.43 24.03 0.19
N GLN A 25 -6.32 23.35 -0.08
CA GLN A 25 -4.97 23.86 0.10
C GLN A 25 -4.08 23.49 -1.10
N GLU A 26 -3.14 24.38 -1.44
CA GLU A 26 -2.05 24.08 -2.38
C GLU A 26 -0.83 23.50 -1.65
N LEU A 27 0.02 22.79 -2.41
CA LEU A 27 1.25 22.20 -1.89
C LEU A 27 2.26 23.28 -1.44
N ASP A 28 2.21 23.64 -0.17
CA ASP A 28 3.16 24.56 0.48
C ASP A 28 4.33 23.81 1.13
N ARG A 29 5.49 23.85 0.47
CA ARG A 29 6.73 23.18 0.90
C ARG A 29 7.39 23.82 2.12
N ASP A 30 7.05 25.06 2.43
CA ASP A 30 7.62 25.78 3.57
C ASP A 30 6.74 25.64 4.82
N SER A 31 5.55 25.02 4.69
CA SER A 31 4.63 24.80 5.80
C SER A 31 5.15 23.78 6.81
N VAL A 32 4.76 23.99 8.08
CA VAL A 32 5.01 23.02 9.16
C VAL A 32 4.33 21.69 8.86
N SER A 33 3.13 21.71 8.25
CA SER A 33 2.39 20.50 7.88
C SER A 33 3.11 19.68 6.82
N TYR A 34 3.67 20.33 5.79
CA TYR A 34 4.48 19.66 4.78
C TYR A 34 5.76 19.06 5.39
N THR A 35 6.45 19.82 6.24
CA THR A 35 7.66 19.34 6.92
C THR A 35 7.36 18.09 7.76
N GLN A 36 6.26 18.11 8.51
CA GLN A 36 5.81 16.96 9.30
C GLN A 36 5.47 15.75 8.40
N LEU A 37 4.71 15.96 7.34
CA LEU A 37 4.37 14.91 6.37
C LEU A 37 5.63 14.29 5.76
N SER A 38 6.60 15.12 5.35
CA SER A 38 7.87 14.67 4.78
C SER A 38 8.67 13.81 5.76
N GLN A 39 8.73 14.19 7.04
CA GLN A 39 9.39 13.40 8.07
C GLN A 39 8.72 12.05 8.30
N GLU A 40 7.39 12.02 8.36
CA GLU A 40 6.62 10.78 8.56
C GLU A 40 6.77 9.82 7.37
N VAL A 41 6.72 10.34 6.14
CA VAL A 41 6.96 9.55 4.92
C VAL A 41 8.38 8.99 4.91
N SER A 42 9.37 9.79 5.29
CA SER A 42 10.77 9.32 5.39
C SER A 42 10.94 8.22 6.44
N ALA A 43 10.25 8.34 7.59
CA ALA A 43 10.27 7.32 8.63
C ALA A 43 9.67 6.00 8.16
N ALA A 44 8.54 6.05 7.44
CA ALA A 44 7.93 4.85 6.86
C ALA A 44 8.86 4.12 5.89
N PHE A 45 9.54 4.85 4.99
CA PHE A 45 10.53 4.24 4.10
C PHE A 45 11.73 3.64 4.84
N ALA A 46 12.18 4.29 5.93
CA ALA A 46 13.25 3.73 6.76
C ALA A 46 12.83 2.41 7.42
N ASP A 47 11.57 2.28 7.83
CA ASP A 47 11.03 1.03 8.38
C ASP A 47 10.93 -0.06 7.32
N PHE A 48 10.44 0.26 6.12
CA PHE A 48 10.44 -0.68 4.99
C PHE A 48 11.85 -1.17 4.64
N ALA A 49 12.84 -0.28 4.62
CA ALA A 49 14.23 -0.65 4.38
C ALA A 49 14.76 -1.62 5.44
N ARG A 50 14.41 -1.42 6.72
CA ARG A 50 14.78 -2.34 7.81
C ARG A 50 14.14 -3.71 7.64
N LEU A 51 12.88 -3.76 7.24
CA LEU A 51 12.18 -5.02 6.97
C LEU A 51 12.81 -5.75 5.79
N ALA A 52 13.11 -5.04 4.70
CA ALA A 52 13.74 -5.60 3.51
C ALA A 52 15.16 -6.15 3.74
N MET A 53 15.85 -5.71 4.80
CA MET A 53 17.16 -6.26 5.18
C MET A 53 17.09 -7.66 5.80
N VAL A 54 15.89 -8.13 6.16
CA VAL A 54 15.70 -9.52 6.63
C VAL A 54 15.64 -10.42 5.40
N ASN A 55 16.71 -11.18 5.15
CA ASN A 55 16.87 -11.99 3.92
C ASN A 55 15.71 -12.98 3.65
N ASP A 56 15.01 -13.42 4.68
CA ASP A 56 13.90 -14.39 4.58
C ASP A 56 12.52 -13.72 4.46
N LEU A 57 12.45 -12.38 4.40
CA LEU A 57 11.19 -11.64 4.40
C LEU A 57 10.74 -11.31 2.97
N ASP A 58 9.89 -12.16 2.41
CA ASP A 58 9.15 -11.80 1.19
C ASP A 58 7.99 -10.85 1.56
N LEU A 59 8.26 -9.55 1.47
CA LEU A 59 7.27 -8.50 1.72
C LEU A 59 6.05 -8.59 0.80
N LEU A 60 6.22 -9.13 -0.42
CA LEU A 60 5.13 -9.32 -1.36
C LEU A 60 4.22 -10.46 -0.92
N GLN A 61 4.79 -11.56 -0.44
CA GLN A 61 4.04 -12.67 0.13
C GLN A 61 3.32 -12.26 1.42
N LEU A 62 3.97 -11.48 2.30
CA LEU A 62 3.33 -10.94 3.50
C LEU A 62 2.14 -10.03 3.18
N TRP A 63 2.29 -9.19 2.17
CA TRP A 63 1.21 -8.35 1.71
C TRP A 63 0.08 -9.19 1.09
N ALA A 64 0.40 -10.12 0.19
CA ALA A 64 -0.58 -10.96 -0.48
C ALA A 64 -1.38 -11.86 0.48
N THR A 65 -0.74 -12.40 1.52
CA THR A 65 -1.40 -13.22 2.56
C THR A 65 -2.27 -12.40 3.51
N GLY A 66 -1.92 -11.14 3.75
CA GLY A 66 -2.70 -10.22 4.59
C GLY A 66 -3.76 -9.41 3.85
N SER A 67 -3.75 -9.41 2.52
CA SER A 67 -4.62 -8.58 1.67
C SER A 67 -5.74 -9.40 1.05
N ASN A 68 -6.98 -8.98 1.26
CA ASN A 68 -8.11 -9.54 0.51
C ASN A 68 -8.19 -8.87 -0.87
N THR A 69 -7.44 -9.43 -1.84
CA THR A 69 -7.36 -8.92 -3.22
C THR A 69 -8.71 -8.85 -3.94
N ALA A 70 -9.74 -9.56 -3.44
CA ALA A 70 -11.12 -9.44 -3.94
C ALA A 70 -11.71 -8.03 -3.78
N ALA A 71 -11.20 -7.21 -2.84
CA ALA A 71 -11.62 -5.83 -2.65
C ALA A 71 -11.34 -4.93 -3.86
N LEU A 72 -10.35 -5.26 -4.71
CA LEU A 72 -9.97 -4.46 -5.89
C LEU A 72 -11.04 -4.45 -7.00
N SER A 73 -11.98 -5.41 -6.98
CA SER A 73 -13.04 -5.52 -8.00
C SER A 73 -14.37 -4.86 -7.59
N LYS A 74 -14.45 -4.37 -6.35
CA LYS A 74 -15.68 -3.79 -5.79
C LYS A 74 -15.69 -2.26 -5.96
N SER A 75 -16.86 -1.66 -6.12
CA SER A 75 -16.98 -0.19 -6.11
C SER A 75 -16.59 0.35 -4.73
N VAL A 76 -15.83 1.46 -4.70
CA VAL A 76 -15.42 2.13 -3.45
C VAL A 76 -16.62 2.49 -2.57
N ASP A 77 -17.74 2.89 -3.19
CA ASP A 77 -18.97 3.27 -2.48
C ASP A 77 -19.62 2.11 -1.72
N ASP A 78 -19.32 0.86 -2.09
CA ASP A 78 -19.88 -0.35 -1.50
C ASP A 78 -18.92 -1.04 -0.51
N MET A 79 -17.72 -0.48 -0.29
CA MET A 79 -16.70 -1.05 0.60
C MET A 79 -16.98 -0.73 2.07
N ASN A 80 -16.76 -1.71 2.94
CA ASN A 80 -16.63 -1.40 4.38
C ASN A 80 -15.25 -0.78 4.67
N ASN A 81 -15.05 -0.27 5.89
CA ASN A 81 -13.80 0.41 6.25
C ASN A 81 -12.55 -0.45 6.02
N ASN A 82 -12.60 -1.75 6.33
CA ASN A 82 -11.45 -2.64 6.16
C ASN A 82 -11.14 -2.87 4.68
N GLN A 83 -12.17 -3.11 3.87
CA GLN A 83 -12.03 -3.25 2.41
C GLN A 83 -11.48 -1.98 1.78
N PHE A 84 -11.89 -0.82 2.28
CA PHE A 84 -11.37 0.47 1.83
C PHE A 84 -9.89 0.66 2.21
N GLN A 85 -9.47 0.23 3.40
CA GLN A 85 -8.05 0.27 3.80
C GLN A 85 -7.19 -0.68 2.94
N GLU A 86 -7.67 -1.90 2.67
CA GLU A 86 -7.00 -2.84 1.78
C GLU A 86 -6.86 -2.28 0.36
N TRP A 87 -7.93 -1.64 -0.15
CA TRP A 87 -7.91 -0.95 -1.44
C TRP A 87 -6.91 0.22 -1.47
N LEU A 88 -6.86 1.05 -0.41
CA LEU A 88 -5.87 2.12 -0.28
C LEU A 88 -4.44 1.57 -0.24
N ALA A 89 -4.19 0.47 0.46
CA ALA A 89 -2.88 -0.16 0.52
C ALA A 89 -2.43 -0.66 -0.86
N ALA A 90 -3.33 -1.31 -1.60
CA ALA A 90 -3.05 -1.82 -2.94
C ALA A 90 -2.77 -0.69 -3.95
N ILE A 91 -3.58 0.38 -3.94
CA ILE A 91 -3.34 1.55 -4.80
C ILE A 91 -2.07 2.28 -4.41
N GLY A 92 -1.82 2.43 -3.11
CA GLY A 92 -0.61 3.06 -2.59
C GLY A 92 0.65 2.36 -3.07
N LEU A 93 0.65 1.02 -3.04
CA LEU A 93 1.75 0.20 -3.55
C LEU A 93 1.98 0.43 -5.05
N GLY A 94 0.94 0.27 -5.89
CA GLY A 94 1.07 0.47 -7.33
C GLY A 94 1.50 1.90 -7.71
N ARG A 95 0.97 2.92 -7.02
CA ARG A 95 1.36 4.31 -7.26
C ARG A 95 2.82 4.58 -6.86
N THR A 96 3.31 3.93 -5.79
CA THR A 96 4.71 4.04 -5.36
C THR A 96 5.66 3.42 -6.37
N LEU A 97 5.31 2.26 -6.93
CA LEU A 97 6.09 1.61 -7.99
C LEU A 97 6.17 2.48 -9.25
N ARG A 98 5.05 3.05 -9.69
CA ARG A 98 5.05 4.01 -10.82
C ARG A 98 5.94 5.22 -10.59
N MET A 99 5.88 5.80 -9.40
CA MET A 99 6.73 6.95 -9.07
C MET A 99 8.22 6.58 -9.12
N TYR A 100 8.58 5.36 -8.71
CA TYR A 100 9.94 4.86 -8.81
C TYR A 100 10.37 4.68 -10.27
N ASP A 101 9.53 4.05 -11.09
CA ASP A 101 9.77 3.87 -12.53
C ASP A 101 9.88 5.20 -13.28
N ASP A 102 8.99 6.15 -13.00
CA ASP A 102 9.02 7.49 -13.59
C ASP A 102 10.30 8.24 -13.19
N ALA A 103 10.74 8.12 -11.93
CA ALA A 103 11.88 8.85 -11.39
C ALA A 103 13.24 8.28 -11.83
N LEU A 104 13.33 6.95 -11.98
CA LEU A 104 14.59 6.25 -12.27
C LEU A 104 14.64 5.62 -13.66
N HIS A 105 13.58 5.77 -14.45
CA HIS A 105 13.43 5.18 -15.79
C HIS A 105 13.62 3.66 -15.77
N THR A 106 12.86 2.98 -14.89
CA THR A 106 12.85 1.51 -14.74
C THR A 106 11.52 0.90 -15.17
N GLU A 107 11.44 -0.43 -15.21
CA GLU A 107 10.22 -1.23 -15.52
C GLU A 107 9.82 -2.09 -14.31
N PHE A 108 10.08 -1.59 -13.09
CA PHE A 108 9.94 -2.35 -11.86
C PHE A 108 8.47 -2.64 -11.51
N GLU A 109 7.52 -1.77 -11.87
CA GLU A 109 6.08 -2.02 -11.72
C GLU A 109 5.67 -3.29 -12.49
N ASP A 110 6.13 -3.44 -13.73
CA ASP A 110 5.80 -4.60 -14.57
C ASP A 110 6.43 -5.89 -14.01
N GLU A 111 7.72 -5.84 -13.62
CA GLU A 111 8.39 -6.98 -12.97
C GLU A 111 7.69 -7.39 -11.65
N PHE A 112 7.23 -6.40 -10.88
CA PHE A 112 6.50 -6.62 -9.64
C PHE A 112 5.14 -7.28 -9.91
N ASN A 113 4.39 -6.79 -10.90
CA ASN A 113 3.09 -7.35 -11.28
C ASN A 113 3.21 -8.79 -11.74
N ASP A 114 4.20 -9.12 -12.56
CA ASP A 114 4.48 -10.48 -13.02
C ASP A 114 4.76 -11.44 -11.85
N ARG A 115 5.50 -10.98 -10.84
CA ARG A 115 5.78 -11.77 -9.63
C ARG A 115 4.53 -11.95 -8.78
N LEU A 116 3.74 -10.89 -8.60
CA LEU A 116 2.50 -10.94 -7.84
C LEU A 116 1.50 -11.92 -8.48
N GLN A 117 1.36 -11.90 -9.81
CA GLN A 117 0.49 -12.83 -10.52
C GLN A 117 0.92 -14.28 -10.30
N LYS A 118 2.23 -14.59 -10.41
CA LYS A 118 2.74 -15.94 -10.14
C LYS A 118 2.46 -16.40 -8.71
N LEU A 119 2.60 -15.51 -7.71
CA LEU A 119 2.28 -15.84 -6.32
C LEU A 119 0.79 -16.11 -6.12
N ILE A 120 -0.08 -15.35 -6.77
CA ILE A 120 -1.53 -15.57 -6.75
C ILE A 120 -1.88 -16.91 -7.41
N GLU A 121 -1.25 -17.24 -8.55
CA GLU A 121 -1.42 -18.53 -9.23
C GLU A 121 -1.02 -19.69 -8.31
N VAL A 122 0.16 -19.64 -7.68
CA VAL A 122 0.62 -20.65 -6.72
C VAL A 122 -0.34 -20.79 -5.53
N ALA A 123 -0.78 -19.66 -4.95
CA ALA A 123 -1.70 -19.69 -3.82
C ALA A 123 -3.07 -20.31 -4.19
N ASN A 124 -3.57 -20.05 -5.41
CA ASN A 124 -4.82 -20.64 -5.88
C ASN A 124 -4.66 -22.14 -6.20
N GLU A 125 -3.53 -22.57 -6.77
CA GLU A 125 -3.24 -23.99 -7.01
C GLU A 125 -3.15 -24.78 -5.69
N GLU A 126 -2.51 -24.22 -4.65
CA GLU A 126 -2.44 -24.84 -3.32
C GLU A 126 -3.82 -24.96 -2.64
N LEU A 127 -4.75 -24.03 -2.94
CA LEU A 127 -6.13 -24.08 -2.43
C LEU A 127 -6.99 -25.09 -3.21
N ASP A 128 -6.86 -25.17 -4.53
CA ASP A 128 -7.59 -26.14 -5.39
C ASP A 128 -7.14 -27.59 -5.12
N ASP A 129 -5.85 -27.83 -4.90
CA ASP A 129 -5.34 -29.17 -4.54
C ASP A 129 -5.80 -29.63 -3.13
N GLY A 130 -6.19 -28.69 -2.27
CA GLY A 130 -6.78 -28.96 -0.96
C GLY A 130 -8.27 -29.36 -1.02
N GLU A 131 -9.04 -28.88 -2.00
CA GLU A 131 -10.46 -29.21 -2.16
C GLU A 131 -10.71 -30.61 -2.75
N LEU A 132 -9.73 -31.21 -3.43
CA LEU A 132 -9.85 -32.56 -4.02
C LEU A 132 -9.62 -33.71 -3.02
N THR A 133 -9.43 -33.42 -1.72
CA THR A 133 -9.28 -34.45 -0.67
C THR A 133 -10.35 -34.40 0.43
N GLY A 134 -11.44 -33.66 0.23
CA GLY A 134 -12.63 -33.62 1.10
C GLY A 134 -13.68 -34.68 0.79
#